data_AF-A0A2V7XN08-F1
#
_entry.id   AF-A0A2V7XN08-F1
#
_cell.length_a   1.000
_cell.length_b   1.000
_cell.length_c   1.000
_cell.angle_alpha   90.00
_cell.angle_beta   90.00
_cell.angle_gamma   90.00
#
_symmetry.space_group_name_H-M   'P 1'
#
loop_
_entity.id
_entity.type
_entity.pdbx_description
1 polymer ?
#
loop_
_entity_poly.entity_id
_entity_poly.type
_entity_poly.pdbx_seq_one_letter_code
_entity_poly.pdbx_strand_id
1 'polypeptide(L)'
;MRAMRIRIVIGVLLISAVARANFFEFKQLPVDPSLDAALRHSADATLKAFPKLTADNLAMSIIDVTKPDVMSRADYHGDAPFYPASVIKLFYMGEVYHQHKENDPDVPRALHEMIVVSDNDATAFLLDTMTDTASGPELQGRALRKFIERRGVVNRYFNPMG
;
A
#
# COMPACT_ATOMS: atom_id res chain seq x y z
N MET A 1 48.80 -21.95 43.92
CA MET A 1 47.98 -20.81 43.46
C MET A 1 47.45 -21.14 42.07
N ARG A 2 46.15 -21.39 41.91
CA ARG A 2 45.52 -21.69 40.60
C ARG A 2 45.10 -20.38 39.94
N ALA A 3 45.70 -20.06 38.79
CA ALA A 3 45.31 -18.90 37.99
C ALA A 3 43.97 -19.20 37.28
N MET A 4 42.94 -18.45 37.65
CA MET A 4 41.60 -18.53 37.06
C MET A 4 41.62 -17.86 35.68
N ARG A 5 41.47 -18.65 34.61
CA ARG A 5 41.36 -18.13 33.24
C ARG A 5 39.91 -17.74 32.97
N ILE A 6 39.62 -16.45 32.97
CA ILE A 6 38.32 -15.90 32.58
C ILE A 6 38.26 -15.92 31.05
N ARG A 7 37.32 -16.70 30.49
CA ARG A 7 37.01 -16.69 29.05
C ARG A 7 35.91 -15.66 28.82
N ILE A 8 36.23 -14.57 28.12
CA ILE A 8 35.25 -13.59 27.65
C ILE A 8 34.68 -14.11 26.33
N VAL A 9 33.39 -14.44 26.31
CA VAL A 9 32.65 -14.77 25.09
C VAL A 9 32.02 -13.48 24.58
N ILE A 10 32.51 -12.98 23.44
CA ILE A 10 31.90 -11.85 22.74
C ILE A 10 30.76 -12.39 21.88
N GLY A 11 29.53 -12.18 22.31
CA GLY A 11 28.35 -12.46 21.50
C GLY A 11 28.19 -11.41 20.41
N VAL A 12 28.32 -11.81 19.15
CA VAL A 12 27.99 -10.95 18.01
C VAL A 12 26.47 -10.89 17.88
N LEU A 13 25.87 -9.76 18.27
CA LEU A 13 24.48 -9.46 17.96
C LEU A 13 24.39 -9.07 16.48
N LEU A 14 23.92 -10.00 15.65
CA LEU A 14 23.48 -9.69 14.29
C LEU A 14 22.18 -8.89 14.40
N ILE A 15 22.29 -7.57 14.32
CA ILE A 15 21.13 -6.71 14.11
C ILE A 15 20.72 -6.90 12.66
N SER A 16 19.66 -7.66 12.42
CA SER A 16 18.99 -7.66 11.12
C SER A 16 18.50 -6.25 10.87
N ALA A 17 19.21 -5.51 10.02
CA ALA A 17 18.71 -4.27 9.46
C ALA A 17 17.52 -4.63 8.57
N VAL A 18 16.33 -4.63 9.15
CA VAL A 18 15.11 -4.60 8.34
C VAL A 18 15.12 -3.23 7.69
N ALA A 19 15.44 -3.17 6.40
CA ALA A 19 15.22 -1.98 5.60
C ALA A 19 13.73 -1.67 5.71
N ARG A 20 13.38 -0.68 6.53
CA ARG A 20 12.05 -0.12 6.52
C ARG A 20 12.01 0.80 5.31
N ALA A 21 11.08 0.54 4.41
CA ALA A 21 10.82 1.47 3.35
C ALA A 21 10.49 2.84 3.95
N ASN A 22 11.05 3.88 3.34
CA ASN A 22 10.98 5.21 3.92
C ASN A 22 9.79 6.00 3.37
N PHE A 23 9.00 5.41 2.47
CA PHE A 23 7.86 6.01 1.76
C PHE A 23 8.24 7.30 1.00
N PHE A 24 9.54 7.57 0.83
CA PHE A 24 10.08 8.75 0.16
C PHE A 24 10.62 8.42 -1.23
N GLU A 25 10.45 7.20 -1.73
CA GLU A 25 10.86 6.75 -3.06
C GLU A 25 10.28 7.67 -4.15
N PHE A 26 9.02 8.10 -3.98
CA PHE A 26 8.41 9.11 -4.85
C PHE A 26 9.23 10.42 -4.87
N LYS A 27 9.66 10.92 -3.69
CA LYS A 27 10.42 12.19 -3.60
C LYS A 27 11.82 12.10 -4.21
N GLN A 28 12.38 10.90 -4.37
CA GLN A 28 13.69 10.68 -4.98
C GLN A 28 13.69 10.91 -6.49
N LEU A 29 12.52 10.81 -7.14
CA LEU A 29 12.41 11.12 -8.58
C LEU A 29 12.58 12.63 -8.81
N PRO A 30 13.31 13.04 -9.87
CA PRO A 30 13.49 14.44 -10.21
C PRO A 30 12.16 15.08 -10.61
N VAL A 31 11.94 16.31 -10.17
CA VAL A 31 10.77 17.09 -10.58
C VAL A 31 10.98 17.62 -11.99
N ASP A 32 10.02 17.34 -12.88
CA ASP A 32 9.96 17.91 -14.22
C ASP A 32 9.25 19.27 -14.16
N PRO A 33 9.92 20.39 -14.53
CA PRO A 33 9.32 21.72 -14.45
C PRO A 33 8.09 21.90 -15.34
N SER A 34 8.04 21.21 -16.49
CA SER A 34 6.90 21.30 -17.40
C SER A 34 5.69 20.57 -16.84
N LEU A 35 5.90 19.39 -16.25
CA LEU A 35 4.83 18.65 -15.59
C LEU A 35 4.34 19.38 -14.33
N ASP A 36 5.24 19.98 -13.54
CA ASP A 36 4.89 20.75 -12.33
C ASP A 36 4.03 21.96 -12.69
N ALA A 37 4.41 22.74 -13.70
CA ALA A 37 3.63 23.87 -14.16
C ALA A 37 2.22 23.45 -14.63
N ALA A 38 2.12 22.37 -15.42
CA ALA A 38 0.85 21.85 -15.90
C ALA A 38 -0.04 21.36 -14.75
N LEU A 39 0.54 20.61 -13.80
CA LEU A 39 -0.16 20.06 -12.66
C LEU A 39 -0.70 21.16 -11.74
N ARG A 40 0.12 22.18 -11.42
CA ARG A 40 -0.32 23.36 -10.65
C ARG A 40 -1.46 24.10 -11.34
N HIS A 41 -1.35 24.31 -12.66
CA HIS A 41 -2.43 24.93 -13.43
C HIS A 41 -3.74 24.13 -13.34
N SER A 42 -3.67 22.79 -13.43
CA SER A 42 -4.84 21.92 -13.24
C SER A 42 -5.39 21.99 -11.81
N ALA A 43 -4.53 22.05 -10.79
CA ALA A 43 -4.96 22.18 -9.39
C ALA A 43 -5.70 23.52 -9.17
N ASP A 44 -5.12 24.64 -9.63
CA ASP A 44 -5.74 25.96 -9.54
C ASP A 44 -7.08 26.03 -10.27
N ALA A 45 -7.14 25.47 -11.48
CA ALA A 45 -8.38 25.38 -12.26
C ALA A 45 -9.45 24.55 -11.54
N THR A 46 -9.05 23.43 -10.94
CA THR A 46 -9.95 22.55 -10.16
C THR A 46 -10.50 23.27 -8.94
N LEU A 47 -9.64 23.89 -8.13
CA LEU A 47 -10.07 24.61 -6.93
C LEU A 47 -10.99 25.79 -7.25
N LYS A 48 -10.74 26.48 -8.38
CA LYS A 48 -11.64 27.52 -8.88
C LYS A 48 -13.00 26.96 -9.33
N ALA A 49 -13.02 25.82 -10.01
CA ALA A 49 -14.23 25.21 -10.53
C ALA A 49 -15.09 24.55 -9.44
N PHE A 50 -14.48 24.10 -8.34
CA PHE A 50 -15.16 23.42 -7.23
C PHE A 50 -14.96 24.15 -5.90
N PRO A 51 -15.71 25.23 -5.61
CA PRO A 51 -15.47 26.09 -4.43
C PRO A 51 -15.63 25.42 -3.06
N LYS A 52 -16.20 24.21 -2.99
CA LYS A 52 -16.29 23.41 -1.76
C LYS A 52 -15.06 22.52 -1.53
N LEU A 53 -14.22 22.33 -2.55
CA LEU A 53 -12.95 21.62 -2.44
C LEU A 53 -11.88 22.58 -1.95
N THR A 54 -11.32 22.31 -0.79
CA THR A 54 -10.20 23.10 -0.24
C THR A 54 -8.87 22.56 -0.76
N ALA A 55 -7.83 23.41 -0.79
CA ALA A 55 -6.48 23.02 -1.21
C ALA A 55 -5.95 21.79 -0.45
N ASP A 56 -6.18 21.73 0.86
CA ASP A 56 -5.76 20.60 1.72
C ASP A 56 -6.51 19.29 1.43
N ASN A 57 -7.64 19.35 0.71
CA ASN A 57 -8.42 18.20 0.27
C ASN A 57 -8.14 17.81 -1.19
N LEU A 58 -7.12 18.40 -1.82
CA LEU A 58 -6.67 18.04 -3.15
C LEU A 58 -5.19 17.62 -3.10
N ALA A 59 -4.93 16.43 -3.62
CA ALA A 59 -3.59 15.95 -3.91
C ALA A 59 -3.54 15.35 -5.31
N MET A 60 -2.43 15.57 -6.01
CA MET A 60 -2.20 15.09 -7.36
C MET A 60 -0.72 14.72 -7.50
N SER A 61 -0.45 13.57 -8.11
CA SER A 61 0.91 13.10 -8.40
C SER A 61 0.97 12.56 -9.82
N ILE A 62 2.02 12.92 -10.55
CA ILE A 62 2.30 12.41 -11.90
C ILE A 62 3.72 11.85 -11.88
N ILE A 63 3.89 10.66 -12.45
CA ILE A 63 5.18 10.05 -12.74
C ILE A 63 5.25 9.82 -14.25
N ASP A 64 6.25 10.40 -14.92
CA ASP A 64 6.54 10.10 -16.30
C ASP A 64 7.29 8.77 -16.39
N VAL A 65 6.56 7.74 -16.81
CA VAL A 65 7.09 6.38 -17.03
C VAL A 65 7.39 6.10 -18.51
N THR A 66 7.33 7.11 -19.38
CA THR A 66 7.56 6.94 -20.83
C THR A 66 9.03 6.75 -21.18
N LYS A 67 9.93 7.14 -20.28
CA LYS A 67 11.39 6.98 -20.39
C LYS A 67 11.87 6.03 -19.28
N PRO A 68 12.06 4.74 -19.57
CA PRO A 68 12.38 3.74 -18.54
C PRO A 68 13.66 4.05 -17.74
N ASP A 69 14.63 4.71 -18.38
CA ASP A 69 15.94 5.02 -17.79
C ASP A 69 15.96 6.36 -17.01
N VAL A 70 14.96 7.22 -17.21
CA VAL A 70 14.90 8.57 -16.63
C VAL A 70 13.45 8.89 -16.31
N MET A 71 12.94 8.31 -15.22
CA MET A 71 11.64 8.70 -14.67
C MET A 71 11.74 10.12 -14.10
N SER A 72 10.72 10.93 -14.35
CA SER A 72 10.54 12.24 -13.72
C SER A 72 9.14 12.32 -13.10
N ARG A 73 8.88 13.35 -12.30
CA ARG A 73 7.60 13.51 -11.62
C ARG A 73 7.16 14.96 -11.51
N ALA A 74 5.92 15.14 -11.12
CA ALA A 74 5.40 16.38 -10.54
C ALA A 74 4.37 16.03 -9.47
N ASP A 75 4.18 16.93 -8.50
CA ASP A 75 3.15 16.74 -7.49
C ASP A 75 2.57 18.05 -6.95
N TYR A 76 1.34 17.94 -6.46
CA TYR A 76 0.66 18.91 -5.62
C TYR A 76 0.17 18.14 -4.40
N HIS A 77 0.77 18.39 -3.24
CA HIS A 77 0.52 17.63 -2.00
C HIS A 77 0.71 16.12 -2.17
N GLY A 78 1.69 15.67 -2.97
CA GLY A 78 1.85 14.27 -3.32
C GLY A 78 2.19 13.32 -2.17
N ASP A 79 2.58 13.87 -1.01
CA ASP A 79 2.87 13.14 0.22
C ASP A 79 1.77 13.28 1.30
N ALA A 80 0.69 14.01 0.99
CA ALA A 80 -0.41 14.17 1.93
C ALA A 80 -1.16 12.85 2.12
N PRO A 81 -1.49 12.45 3.37
CA PRO A 81 -2.25 11.24 3.63
C PRO A 81 -3.73 11.46 3.27
N PHE A 82 -4.29 10.58 2.45
CA PHE A 82 -5.71 10.57 2.10
C PHE A 82 -6.35 9.23 2.46
N TYR A 83 -7.64 9.25 2.78
CA TYR A 83 -8.42 8.03 2.83
C TYR A 83 -8.52 7.43 1.42
N PRO A 84 -8.01 6.21 1.19
CA PRO A 84 -7.85 5.67 -0.17
C PRO A 84 -9.17 5.25 -0.83
N ALA A 85 -10.26 5.15 -0.06
CA ALA A 85 -11.53 4.61 -0.54
C ALA A 85 -11.32 3.29 -1.31
N SER A 86 -11.86 3.16 -2.53
CA SER A 86 -11.73 1.94 -3.33
C SER A 86 -10.36 1.72 -3.98
N VAL A 87 -9.41 2.66 -3.87
CA VAL A 87 -8.04 2.46 -4.38
C VAL A 87 -7.36 1.29 -3.66
N ILE A 88 -7.76 0.99 -2.41
CA ILE A 88 -7.25 -0.15 -1.64
C ILE A 88 -7.43 -1.51 -2.35
N LYS A 89 -8.41 -1.63 -3.25
CA LYS A 89 -8.71 -2.85 -4.00
C LYS A 89 -7.55 -3.30 -4.89
N LEU A 90 -6.70 -2.37 -5.32
CA LEU A 90 -5.46 -2.70 -6.06
C LEU A 90 -4.49 -3.54 -5.20
N PHE A 91 -4.41 -3.25 -3.90
CA PHE A 91 -3.56 -4.01 -2.98
C PHE A 91 -4.14 -5.40 -2.69
N TYR A 92 -5.47 -5.50 -2.60
CA TYR A 92 -6.12 -6.81 -2.48
C TYR A 92 -5.93 -7.66 -3.74
N MET A 93 -6.05 -7.06 -4.92
CA MET A 93 -5.70 -7.74 -6.17
C MET A 93 -4.23 -8.21 -6.15
N GLY A 94 -3.29 -7.34 -5.76
CA GLY A 94 -1.88 -7.70 -5.66
C GLY A 94 -1.63 -8.90 -4.73
N GLU A 95 -2.33 -8.95 -3.60
CA GLU A 95 -2.25 -10.08 -2.67
C GLU A 95 -2.83 -11.38 -3.25
N VAL A 96 -3.93 -11.31 -4.00
CA VAL A 96 -4.51 -12.48 -4.69
C VAL A 96 -3.49 -13.11 -5.64
N TYR A 97 -2.81 -12.30 -6.45
CA TYR A 97 -1.76 -12.77 -7.36
C TYR A 97 -0.51 -13.26 -6.60
N HIS A 98 -0.13 -12.58 -5.51
CA HIS A 98 1.00 -13.01 -4.67
C HIS A 98 0.78 -14.43 -4.11
N GLN A 99 -0.45 -14.76 -3.72
CA GLN A 99 -0.81 -16.07 -3.20
C GLN A 99 -1.13 -17.11 -4.30
N HIS A 100 -1.00 -16.76 -5.58
CA HIS A 100 -1.35 -17.61 -6.72
C HIS A 100 -2.82 -18.09 -6.73
N LYS A 101 -3.74 -17.22 -6.28
CA LYS A 101 -5.17 -17.51 -6.15
C LYS A 101 -6.01 -17.04 -7.32
N GLU A 102 -5.42 -16.34 -8.29
CA GLU A 102 -6.11 -15.71 -9.42
C GLU A 102 -6.91 -16.71 -10.28
N ASN A 103 -6.58 -18.01 -10.20
CA ASN A 103 -7.25 -19.08 -10.93
C ASN A 103 -8.17 -19.95 -10.06
N ASP A 104 -8.32 -19.64 -8.77
CA ASP A 104 -9.25 -20.34 -7.88
C ASP A 104 -10.70 -20.14 -8.36
N PRO A 105 -11.63 -21.07 -8.06
CA PRO A 105 -13.04 -20.92 -8.43
C PRO A 105 -13.62 -19.56 -8.01
N ASP A 106 -14.39 -18.93 -8.90
CA ASP A 106 -15.01 -17.61 -8.74
C ASP A 106 -14.07 -16.40 -8.56
N VAL A 107 -12.77 -16.60 -8.31
CA VAL A 107 -11.80 -15.49 -8.16
C VAL A 107 -11.66 -14.66 -9.44
N PRO A 108 -11.57 -15.21 -10.67
CA PRO A 108 -11.53 -14.40 -11.89
C PRO A 108 -12.74 -13.46 -12.04
N ARG A 109 -13.94 -13.96 -11.73
CA ARG A 109 -15.18 -13.17 -11.78
C ARG A 109 -15.15 -12.06 -10.72
N ALA A 110 -14.78 -12.40 -9.48
CA ALA A 110 -14.71 -11.45 -8.38
C ALA A 110 -13.62 -10.39 -8.60
N LEU A 111 -12.46 -10.74 -9.17
CA LEU A 111 -11.43 -9.77 -9.56
C LEU A 111 -11.96 -8.78 -10.60
N HIS A 112 -12.67 -9.27 -11.62
CA HIS A 112 -13.30 -8.41 -12.62
C HIS A 112 -14.33 -7.47 -11.99
N GLU A 113 -15.24 -7.99 -11.16
CA GLU A 113 -16.26 -7.16 -10.49
C GLU A 113 -15.64 -6.14 -9.52
N MET A 114 -14.64 -6.54 -8.74
CA MET A 114 -13.92 -5.66 -7.82
C MET A 114 -13.20 -4.52 -8.53
N ILE A 115 -12.55 -4.78 -9.68
CA ILE A 115 -11.71 -3.78 -10.34
C ILE A 115 -12.50 -2.95 -11.36
N VAL A 116 -13.35 -3.57 -12.17
CA VAL A 116 -14.03 -2.90 -13.29
C VAL A 116 -15.19 -2.04 -12.81
N VAL A 117 -15.99 -2.55 -11.87
CA VAL A 117 -17.17 -1.83 -11.37
C VAL A 117 -17.05 -1.44 -9.89
N SER A 118 -15.89 -1.67 -9.28
CA SER A 118 -15.64 -1.36 -7.87
C SER A 118 -16.66 -2.01 -6.92
N ASP A 119 -17.04 -3.26 -7.19
CA ASP A 119 -18.00 -3.98 -6.35
C ASP A 119 -17.42 -4.31 -4.96
N ASN A 120 -18.18 -4.03 -3.90
CA ASN A 120 -17.71 -4.24 -2.52
C ASN A 120 -17.94 -5.66 -2.00
N ASP A 121 -18.93 -6.38 -2.53
CA ASP A 121 -19.22 -7.76 -2.14
C ASP A 121 -18.19 -8.70 -2.76
N ALA A 122 -17.82 -8.48 -4.03
CA ALA A 122 -16.68 -9.13 -4.68
C ALA A 122 -15.37 -8.85 -3.93
N THR A 123 -15.18 -7.61 -3.46
CA THR A 123 -14.03 -7.25 -2.62
C THR A 123 -14.02 -8.06 -1.32
N ALA A 124 -15.16 -8.16 -0.64
CA ALA A 124 -15.29 -8.91 0.61
C ALA A 124 -15.04 -10.42 0.39
N PHE A 125 -15.56 -10.99 -0.70
CA PHE A 125 -15.32 -12.38 -1.10
C PHE A 125 -13.82 -12.66 -1.31
N LEU A 126 -13.11 -11.78 -2.03
CA LEU A 126 -11.67 -11.94 -2.25
C LEU A 126 -10.89 -11.86 -0.95
N LEU A 127 -11.25 -10.93 -0.07
CA LEU A 127 -10.62 -10.79 1.25
C LEU A 127 -10.82 -12.05 2.10
N ASP A 128 -12.02 -12.63 2.10
CA ASP A 128 -12.28 -13.89 2.78
C ASP A 128 -11.47 -15.04 2.19
N THR A 129 -11.45 -15.16 0.86
CA THR A 129 -10.70 -16.19 0.14
C THR A 129 -9.19 -16.13 0.40
N MET A 130 -8.58 -14.94 0.35
CA MET A 130 -7.12 -14.79 0.52
C MET A 130 -6.66 -14.81 1.98
N THR A 131 -7.58 -14.70 2.94
CA THR A 131 -7.25 -14.73 4.38
C THR A 131 -7.72 -16.01 5.06
N ASP A 132 -8.46 -16.85 4.33
CA ASP A 132 -9.20 -18.00 4.86
C ASP A 132 -10.02 -17.60 6.10
N THR A 133 -10.74 -16.48 5.96
CA THR A 133 -11.74 -16.03 6.93
C THR A 133 -13.12 -16.07 6.31
N ALA A 134 -14.14 -15.86 7.14
CA ALA A 134 -15.50 -15.64 6.69
C ALA A 134 -16.05 -14.37 7.34
N SER A 135 -16.55 -13.45 6.53
CA SER A 135 -17.35 -12.31 6.98
C SER A 135 -18.67 -12.82 7.56
N GLY A 136 -19.19 -12.16 8.60
CA GLY A 136 -20.46 -12.57 9.19
C GLY A 136 -20.66 -12.03 10.61
N PRO A 137 -21.05 -12.89 11.57
CA PRO A 137 -21.47 -12.46 12.90
C PRO A 137 -20.35 -11.78 13.68
N GLU A 138 -20.75 -11.01 14.70
CA GLU A 138 -19.82 -10.34 15.60
C GLU A 138 -18.86 -11.34 16.26
N LEU A 139 -17.56 -11.06 16.18
CA LEU A 139 -16.51 -11.83 16.83
C LEU A 139 -16.01 -11.08 18.05
N GLN A 140 -15.68 -11.80 19.13
CA GLN A 140 -15.11 -11.23 20.33
C GLN A 140 -13.89 -12.02 20.83
N GLY A 141 -13.12 -11.42 21.74
CA GLY A 141 -12.03 -12.07 22.45
C GLY A 141 -11.00 -12.73 21.52
N ARG A 142 -10.76 -14.03 21.70
CA ARG A 142 -9.76 -14.77 20.93
C ARG A 142 -10.14 -14.92 19.45
N ALA A 143 -11.43 -15.07 19.14
CA ALA A 143 -11.89 -15.23 17.77
C ALA A 143 -11.64 -13.97 16.95
N LEU A 144 -11.98 -12.79 17.50
CA LEU A 144 -11.72 -11.51 16.86
C LEU A 144 -10.23 -11.28 16.60
N ARG A 145 -9.36 -11.57 17.59
CA ARG A 145 -7.91 -11.43 17.42
C ARG A 145 -7.38 -12.31 16.28
N LYS A 146 -7.80 -13.57 16.22
CA LYS A 146 -7.41 -14.48 15.13
C LYS A 146 -7.90 -13.97 13.78
N PHE A 147 -9.13 -13.47 13.71
CA PHE A 147 -9.69 -12.89 12.49
C PHE A 147 -8.88 -11.68 11.98
N ILE A 148 -8.56 -10.73 12.86
CA ILE A 148 -7.73 -9.55 12.54
C ILE A 148 -6.33 -9.98 12.09
N GLU A 149 -5.69 -10.90 12.81
CA GLU A 149 -4.36 -11.41 12.48
C GLU A 149 -4.33 -12.03 11.08
N ARG A 150 -5.32 -12.88 10.75
CA ARG A 150 -5.46 -13.50 9.43
C ARG A 150 -5.68 -12.44 8.35
N ARG A 151 -6.52 -11.44 8.59
CA ARG A 151 -6.76 -10.36 7.61
C ARG A 151 -5.61 -9.37 7.43
N GLY A 152 -4.57 -9.46 8.25
CA GLY A 152 -3.35 -8.66 8.10
C GLY A 152 -2.41 -9.12 6.97
N VAL A 153 -2.77 -10.08 6.11
CA VAL A 153 -1.89 -10.60 5.03
C VAL A 153 -1.43 -9.50 4.09
N VAL A 154 -2.35 -8.64 3.64
CA VAL A 154 -2.06 -7.54 2.71
C VAL A 154 -1.04 -6.58 3.31
N ASN A 155 -1.23 -6.19 4.59
CA ASN A 155 -0.26 -5.34 5.28
C ASN A 155 1.10 -6.02 5.40
N ARG A 156 1.15 -7.32 5.69
CA ARG A 156 2.43 -8.05 5.78
C ARG A 156 3.15 -8.11 4.44
N TYR A 157 2.42 -8.25 3.33
CA TYR A 157 3.00 -8.30 2.00
C TYR A 157 3.58 -6.94 1.57
N PHE A 158 2.84 -5.85 1.74
CA PHE A 158 3.27 -4.52 1.25
C PHE A 158 4.17 -3.74 2.21
N ASN A 159 4.06 -3.93 3.52
CA ASN A 159 4.82 -3.13 4.50
C ASN A 159 6.36 -3.16 4.34
N PRO A 160 7.00 -4.23 3.83
CA PRO A 160 8.42 -4.19 3.51
C PRO A 160 8.79 -3.38 2.26
N MET A 161 7.83 -3.04 1.38
CA MET A 161 8.08 -2.49 0.05
C MET A 161 8.13 -0.96 -0.02
N GLY A 162 7.51 -0.27 0.92
CA GLY A 162 7.08 1.11 0.77
C GLY A 162 5.84 1.28 1.58
#